data_AF-A0A160TJ13-F1
#
_entry.id   AF-A0A160TJ13-F1
#
_cell.length_a   1.000
_cell.length_b   1.000
_cell.length_c   1.000
_cell.angle_alpha   90.00
_cell.angle_beta   90.00
_cell.angle_gamma   90.00
#
_symmetry.space_group_name_H-M   'P 1'
#
loop_
_entity.id
_entity.type
_entity.pdbx_description
1 polymer ?
#
loop_
_entity_poly.entity_id
_entity_poly.type
_entity_poly.pdbx_seq_one_letter_code
_entity_poly.pdbx_strand_id
1 'polypeptide(L)'
;MTDASNQLIDVLDRRVERRNERREFFRTAIGAAAVAGAGGALTFAGRVDAQSAPTDADVLNFALNLEYLEAQFYNVAVFGTPLTPAQTSGTGTPGVATGGRQVSFTDPVVAQYAKEIAQDEVAHVNFLRTALGTAAVAQPTIDIGIAPNGAFSSAARAAGLITGPTSFFDPYANDENFLLGAFIFEDVGVTAYKGAAPLITNKTYLEAAAGILAVEAYHAALVRTVLYAKGIATPSLRTSADAISNARDSLDGPSDDDQGISPVMINGALASNIVPLDANGLAYSRTTGQVLNIVYLNNMAVGMGGFFPAGVNGSIRTSAAN
;
A
#
# COMPACT_ATOMS: atom_id res chain seq x y z
N MET A 1 -9.34 -42.57 -22.08
CA MET A 1 -9.15 -41.41 -21.18
C MET A 1 -8.19 -40.48 -21.87
N THR A 2 -8.67 -39.30 -22.23
CA THR A 2 -8.11 -38.40 -23.26
C THR A 2 -7.01 -37.50 -22.72
N ASP A 3 -6.02 -37.24 -23.59
CA ASP A 3 -4.85 -36.36 -23.46
C ASP A 3 -5.07 -35.07 -22.65
N ALA A 4 -6.26 -34.47 -22.72
CA ALA A 4 -6.68 -33.29 -21.95
C ALA A 4 -6.63 -33.48 -20.41
N SER A 5 -6.90 -34.68 -19.89
CA SER A 5 -6.83 -34.96 -18.45
C SER A 5 -5.38 -35.03 -17.95
N ASN A 6 -4.47 -35.54 -18.79
CA ASN A 6 -3.04 -35.61 -18.45
C ASN A 6 -2.39 -34.23 -18.51
N GLN A 7 -2.77 -33.39 -19.48
CA GLN A 7 -2.32 -31.99 -19.54
C GLN A 7 -2.82 -31.16 -18.35
N LEU A 8 -4.06 -31.39 -17.90
CA LEU A 8 -4.60 -30.69 -16.72
C LEU A 8 -3.88 -31.11 -15.43
N ILE A 9 -3.60 -32.40 -15.26
CA ILE A 9 -2.84 -32.91 -14.11
C ILE A 9 -1.42 -32.37 -14.13
N ASP A 10 -0.73 -32.38 -15.27
CA ASP A 10 0.62 -31.82 -15.44
C ASP A 10 0.66 -30.30 -15.17
N VAL A 11 -0.37 -29.55 -15.58
CA VAL A 11 -0.50 -28.11 -15.24
C VAL A 11 -0.70 -27.89 -13.74
N LEU A 12 -1.46 -28.75 -13.06
CA LEU A 12 -1.69 -28.66 -11.62
C LEU A 12 -0.44 -29.08 -10.82
N ASP A 13 0.27 -30.12 -11.25
CA ASP A 13 1.51 -30.58 -10.64
C ASP A 13 2.62 -29.52 -10.80
N ARG A 14 2.76 -28.90 -11.98
CA ARG A 14 3.67 -27.76 -12.20
C ARG A 14 3.31 -26.51 -11.40
N ARG A 15 2.06 -26.37 -10.94
CA ARG A 15 1.66 -25.28 -10.02
C ARG A 15 2.05 -25.62 -8.58
N VAL A 16 1.93 -26.88 -8.18
CA VAL A 16 2.34 -27.36 -6.85
C VAL A 16 3.86 -27.35 -6.71
N GLU A 17 4.60 -27.76 -7.74
CA GLU A 17 6.06 -27.72 -7.79
C GLU A 17 6.60 -26.29 -7.67
N ARG A 18 6.12 -25.34 -8.49
CA ARG A 18 6.51 -23.93 -8.36
C ARG A 18 6.19 -23.33 -6.99
N ARG A 19 5.07 -23.72 -6.38
CA ARG A 19 4.72 -23.28 -5.02
C ARG A 19 5.67 -23.86 -3.98
N ASN A 20 6.09 -25.11 -4.14
CA ASN A 20 7.04 -25.78 -3.25
C ASN A 20 8.46 -25.24 -3.43
N GLU A 21 8.90 -25.00 -4.67
CA GLU A 21 10.19 -24.39 -5.00
C GLU A 21 10.30 -22.97 -4.43
N ARG A 22 9.25 -22.14 -4.58
CA ARG A 22 9.19 -20.81 -3.93
C ARG A 22 9.28 -20.93 -2.41
N ARG A 23 8.50 -21.83 -1.81
CA ARG A 23 8.53 -22.06 -0.34
C ARG A 23 9.89 -22.54 0.15
N GLU A 24 10.55 -23.43 -0.58
CA GLU A 24 11.87 -23.96 -0.24
C GLU A 24 12.99 -22.92 -0.46
N PHE A 25 12.89 -22.14 -1.52
CA PHE A 25 13.75 -20.99 -1.80
C PHE A 25 13.66 -19.93 -0.69
N PHE A 26 12.45 -19.58 -0.25
CA PHE A 26 12.24 -18.65 0.88
C PHE A 26 12.79 -19.20 2.21
N ARG A 27 12.68 -20.51 2.48
CA ARG A 27 13.28 -21.13 3.68
C ARG A 27 14.81 -21.12 3.64
N THR A 28 15.40 -21.26 2.46
CA THR A 28 16.86 -21.37 2.29
C THR A 28 17.53 -19.99 2.29
N ALA A 29 16.91 -18.97 1.69
CA ALA A 29 17.45 -17.60 1.64
C ALA A 29 17.48 -16.91 3.01
N ILE A 30 16.49 -17.17 3.88
CA ILE A 30 16.40 -16.56 5.22
C ILE A 30 17.37 -17.24 6.20
N GLY A 31 17.62 -18.54 6.07
CA GLY A 31 18.55 -19.27 6.93
C GLY A 31 20.03 -18.86 6.78
N ALA A 32 20.40 -18.27 5.63
CA ALA A 32 21.78 -17.86 5.36
C ALA A 32 22.13 -16.45 5.89
N ALA A 33 21.15 -15.59 6.17
CA ALA A 33 21.38 -14.22 6.63
C ALA A 33 21.63 -14.09 8.15
N ALA A 34 21.36 -15.13 8.94
CA ALA A 34 21.39 -15.07 10.41
C ALA A 34 22.78 -15.30 11.08
N VAL A 35 23.86 -15.53 10.31
CA VAL A 35 25.16 -15.98 10.88
C VAL A 35 26.30 -14.95 10.78
N ALA A 36 26.17 -13.84 10.07
CA ALA A 36 27.27 -12.89 9.87
C ALA A 36 27.09 -11.60 10.69
N GLY A 37 27.54 -11.59 11.95
CA GLY A 37 27.48 -10.36 12.76
C GLY A 37 28.17 -10.42 14.13
N ALA A 38 29.43 -10.85 14.20
CA ALA A 38 30.24 -10.70 15.41
C ALA A 38 31.66 -10.23 15.08
N GLY A 39 32.04 -9.03 15.56
CA GLY A 39 33.44 -8.67 15.81
C GLY A 39 33.89 -7.28 15.35
N GLY A 40 34.22 -6.41 16.32
CA GLY A 40 35.21 -5.34 16.14
C GLY A 40 34.83 -3.96 16.68
N ALA A 41 35.25 -3.64 17.91
CA ALA A 41 35.21 -2.30 18.47
C ALA A 41 36.47 -1.49 18.11
N LEU A 42 36.32 -0.26 17.60
CA LEU A 42 37.34 0.79 17.60
C LEU A 42 36.71 2.18 17.78
N THR A 43 37.44 3.04 18.48
CA THR A 43 37.03 4.25 19.21
C THR A 43 36.92 5.55 18.40
N PHE A 44 35.91 6.37 18.78
CA PHE A 44 35.71 7.82 18.69
C PHE A 44 36.47 8.69 17.66
N ALA A 45 35.71 9.23 16.71
CA ALA A 45 35.81 10.61 16.24
C ALA A 45 34.39 11.06 15.85
N GLY A 46 33.97 12.25 16.29
CA GLY A 46 32.64 12.78 16.02
C GLY A 46 32.34 12.80 14.54
N ARG A 47 31.49 11.87 14.10
CA ARG A 47 30.89 11.86 12.78
C ARG A 47 29.51 12.46 12.94
N VAL A 48 29.20 13.47 12.13
CA VAL A 48 27.83 13.70 11.71
C VAL A 48 27.40 12.35 11.13
N ASP A 49 26.46 11.67 11.77
CA ASP A 49 25.95 10.38 11.28
C ASP A 49 25.37 10.63 9.89
N ALA A 50 26.15 10.33 8.86
CA ALA A 50 25.59 10.01 7.56
C ALA A 50 24.74 8.76 7.82
N GLN A 51 23.43 8.93 7.87
CA GLN A 51 22.50 7.83 8.06
C GLN A 51 22.87 6.75 7.05
N SER A 52 23.31 5.59 7.55
CA SER A 52 23.64 4.44 6.73
C SER A 52 22.45 4.13 5.82
N ALA A 53 22.71 3.84 4.55
CA ALA A 53 21.65 3.49 3.59
C ALA A 53 20.75 2.40 4.19
N PRO A 54 19.41 2.47 3.97
CA PRO A 54 18.51 1.46 4.48
C PRO A 54 18.92 0.06 4.03
N THR A 55 18.83 -0.92 4.94
CA THR A 55 19.00 -2.32 4.58
C THR A 55 17.74 -2.83 3.89
N ASP A 56 17.83 -3.97 3.18
CA ASP A 56 16.64 -4.60 2.61
C ASP A 56 15.57 -4.90 3.68
N ALA A 57 15.98 -5.28 4.89
CA ALA A 57 15.05 -5.51 6.00
C ALA A 57 14.35 -4.23 6.47
N ASP A 58 15.04 -3.08 6.40
CA ASP A 58 14.42 -1.78 6.68
C ASP A 58 13.36 -1.43 5.63
N VAL A 59 13.66 -1.67 4.35
CA VAL A 59 12.74 -1.44 3.23
C VAL A 59 11.51 -2.38 3.32
N LEU A 60 11.72 -3.66 3.62
CA LEU A 60 10.62 -4.61 3.77
C LEU A 60 9.77 -4.34 5.02
N ASN A 61 10.37 -3.90 6.13
CA ASN A 61 9.60 -3.47 7.30
C ASN A 61 8.81 -2.19 7.02
N PHE A 62 9.36 -1.27 6.23
CA PHE A 62 8.62 -0.09 5.77
C PHE A 62 7.38 -0.50 4.96
N ALA A 63 7.55 -1.37 3.97
CA ALA A 63 6.45 -1.93 3.19
C ALA A 63 5.41 -2.61 4.09
N LEU A 64 5.85 -3.44 5.05
CA LEU A 64 4.96 -4.14 5.98
C LEU A 64 4.05 -3.21 6.79
N ASN A 65 4.49 -1.98 7.11
CA ASN A 65 3.59 -1.02 7.77
C ASN A 65 2.46 -0.56 6.84
N LEU A 66 2.74 -0.35 5.56
CA LEU A 66 1.74 0.03 4.55
C LEU A 66 0.77 -1.12 4.32
N GLU A 67 1.28 -2.34 4.16
CA GLU A 67 0.46 -3.55 4.01
C GLU A 67 -0.49 -3.76 5.21
N TYR A 68 -0.07 -3.42 6.43
CA TYR A 68 -1.00 -3.46 7.56
C TYR A 68 -2.15 -2.46 7.43
N LEU A 69 -1.90 -1.26 6.92
CA LEU A 69 -2.94 -0.26 6.70
C LEU A 69 -3.97 -0.77 5.69
N GLU A 70 -3.49 -1.25 4.54
CA GLU A 70 -4.35 -1.73 3.45
C GLU A 70 -5.12 -2.98 3.87
N ALA A 71 -4.42 -3.97 4.41
CA ALA A 71 -5.05 -5.20 4.89
C ALA A 71 -6.07 -4.94 6.01
N GLN A 72 -5.83 -3.98 6.91
CA GLN A 72 -6.83 -3.63 7.93
C GLN A 72 -8.05 -2.95 7.33
N PHE A 73 -7.85 -1.98 6.43
CA PHE A 73 -8.95 -1.30 5.76
C PHE A 73 -9.83 -2.31 5.00
N TYR A 74 -9.23 -3.12 4.13
CA TYR A 74 -9.97 -4.06 3.29
C TYR A 74 -10.61 -5.19 4.09
N ASN A 75 -9.90 -5.80 5.05
CA ASN A 75 -10.46 -6.90 5.84
C ASN A 75 -11.65 -6.42 6.71
N VAL A 76 -11.57 -5.20 7.27
CA VAL A 76 -12.70 -4.60 8.00
C VAL A 76 -13.83 -4.19 7.06
N ALA A 77 -13.53 -3.55 5.93
CA ALA A 77 -14.52 -3.13 4.95
C ALA A 77 -15.30 -4.32 4.36
N VAL A 78 -14.64 -5.44 4.12
CA VAL A 78 -15.23 -6.58 3.41
C VAL A 78 -15.81 -7.62 4.34
N PHE A 79 -15.11 -7.95 5.42
CA PHE A 79 -15.48 -9.05 6.31
C PHE A 79 -15.93 -8.58 7.70
N GLY A 80 -15.79 -7.28 8.01
CA GLY A 80 -16.12 -6.72 9.32
C GLY A 80 -15.16 -7.15 10.42
N THR A 81 -14.01 -7.74 10.08
CA THR A 81 -13.05 -8.29 11.03
C THR A 81 -11.66 -7.70 10.78
N PRO A 82 -10.92 -7.30 11.83
CA PRO A 82 -9.53 -6.90 11.69
C PRO A 82 -8.61 -8.11 11.51
N LEU A 83 -7.34 -7.85 11.17
CA LEU A 83 -6.26 -8.83 11.20
C LEU A 83 -6.12 -9.49 12.58
N THR A 84 -5.67 -10.75 12.58
CA THR A 84 -5.46 -11.52 13.81
C THR A 84 -4.16 -11.14 14.53
N PRO A 85 -4.02 -11.41 15.85
CA PRO A 85 -2.77 -11.16 16.57
C PRO A 85 -1.53 -11.87 16.00
N ALA A 86 -1.72 -13.04 15.35
CA ALA A 86 -0.63 -13.75 14.68
C ALA A 86 -0.08 -12.96 13.47
N GLN A 87 -0.95 -12.18 12.82
CA GLN A 87 -0.61 -11.34 11.68
C GLN A 87 -0.02 -10.00 12.12
N THR A 88 -0.23 -9.53 13.34
CA THR A 88 0.14 -8.15 13.74
C THR A 88 1.24 -8.05 14.79
N SER A 89 1.68 -9.17 15.38
CA SER A 89 2.75 -9.19 16.40
C SER A 89 4.15 -9.00 15.79
N GLY A 90 5.13 -8.50 16.53
CA GLY A 90 6.50 -8.33 16.01
C GLY A 90 7.34 -7.41 16.88
N THR A 91 8.39 -6.84 16.29
CA THR A 91 9.29 -5.88 16.94
C THR A 91 8.70 -4.45 16.93
N GLY A 92 9.26 -3.54 17.74
CA GLY A 92 8.76 -2.16 17.85
C GLY A 92 7.62 -2.02 18.86
N THR A 93 6.79 -1.00 18.69
CA THR A 93 5.65 -0.70 19.57
C THR A 93 4.37 -1.24 18.93
N PRO A 94 3.76 -2.33 19.45
CA PRO A 94 2.50 -2.83 18.93
C PRO A 94 1.37 -1.83 19.18
N GLY A 95 0.49 -1.67 18.20
CA GLY A 95 -0.75 -0.90 18.30
C GLY A 95 -1.93 -1.68 17.73
N VAL A 96 -3.08 -1.01 17.68
CA VAL A 96 -4.33 -1.56 17.13
C VAL A 96 -4.80 -0.70 15.97
N ALA A 97 -5.47 -1.33 15.00
CA ALA A 97 -6.26 -0.58 14.03
C ALA A 97 -7.59 -0.20 14.70
N THR A 98 -7.97 1.07 14.61
CA THR A 98 -9.19 1.60 15.24
C THR A 98 -10.18 2.09 14.20
N GLY A 99 -11.47 1.90 14.49
CA GLY A 99 -12.56 2.32 13.63
C GLY A 99 -12.88 1.30 12.53
N GLY A 100 -13.62 1.78 11.52
CA GLY A 100 -14.09 0.98 10.41
C GLY A 100 -15.30 0.10 10.71
N ARG A 101 -15.95 -0.37 9.64
CA ARG A 101 -17.02 -1.36 9.68
C ARG A 101 -17.17 -2.04 8.32
N GLN A 102 -17.89 -3.16 8.29
CA GLN A 102 -18.23 -3.80 7.03
C GLN A 102 -19.12 -2.90 6.15
N VAL A 103 -18.78 -2.79 4.87
CA VAL A 103 -19.58 -2.10 3.85
C VAL A 103 -20.74 -2.99 3.45
N SER A 104 -21.93 -2.40 3.35
CA SER A 104 -23.08 -3.05 2.74
C SER A 104 -23.04 -2.87 1.22
N PHE A 105 -22.17 -3.61 0.54
CA PHE A 105 -22.02 -3.53 -0.92
C PHE A 105 -23.33 -3.86 -1.63
N THR A 106 -23.71 -3.01 -2.58
CA THR A 106 -24.90 -3.19 -3.42
C THR A 106 -24.53 -3.56 -4.86
N ASP A 107 -23.31 -3.21 -5.29
CA ASP A 107 -22.77 -3.59 -6.58
C ASP A 107 -22.03 -4.93 -6.45
N PRO A 108 -22.52 -6.01 -7.08
CA PRO A 108 -21.93 -7.33 -6.93
C PRO A 108 -20.52 -7.42 -7.49
N VAL A 109 -20.17 -6.53 -8.42
CA VAL A 109 -18.85 -6.49 -9.04
C VAL A 109 -17.90 -5.85 -8.01
N VAL A 110 -18.28 -4.73 -7.40
CA VAL A 110 -17.55 -4.10 -6.26
C VAL A 110 -17.32 -5.05 -5.11
N ALA A 111 -18.35 -5.77 -4.69
CA ALA A 111 -18.23 -6.76 -3.63
C ALA A 111 -17.25 -7.90 -3.94
N GLN A 112 -17.08 -8.28 -5.22
CA GLN A 112 -16.25 -9.42 -5.63
C GLN A 112 -14.78 -9.06 -5.62
N TYR A 113 -14.38 -7.97 -6.28
CA TYR A 113 -12.96 -7.59 -6.27
C TYR A 113 -12.52 -7.01 -4.94
N ALA A 114 -13.40 -6.36 -4.16
CA ALA A 114 -13.04 -5.99 -2.80
C ALA A 114 -12.62 -7.21 -1.95
N LYS A 115 -13.28 -8.38 -2.14
CA LYS A 115 -12.89 -9.63 -1.48
C LYS A 115 -11.55 -10.19 -1.98
N GLU A 116 -11.28 -10.03 -3.28
CA GLU A 116 -10.01 -10.43 -3.87
C GLU A 116 -8.87 -9.60 -3.27
N ILE A 117 -8.98 -8.27 -3.33
CA ILE A 117 -7.99 -7.33 -2.76
C ILE A 117 -7.79 -7.62 -1.27
N ALA A 118 -8.87 -7.75 -0.48
CA ALA A 118 -8.77 -8.06 0.94
C ALA A 118 -7.99 -9.36 1.25
N GLN A 119 -8.11 -10.36 0.39
CA GLN A 119 -7.36 -11.61 0.52
C GLN A 119 -5.88 -11.40 0.16
N ASP A 120 -5.61 -10.63 -0.88
CA ASP A 120 -4.27 -10.38 -1.40
C ASP A 120 -3.46 -9.49 -0.45
N GLU A 121 -4.05 -8.45 0.13
CA GLU A 121 -3.41 -7.63 1.18
C GLU A 121 -3.06 -8.46 2.42
N VAL A 122 -3.94 -9.38 2.83
CA VAL A 122 -3.64 -10.34 3.90
C VAL A 122 -2.47 -11.26 3.50
N ALA A 123 -2.40 -11.66 2.24
CA ALA A 123 -1.31 -12.48 1.73
C ALA A 123 0.01 -11.71 1.69
N HIS A 124 0.01 -10.42 1.33
CA HIS A 124 1.18 -9.54 1.36
C HIS A 124 1.73 -9.40 2.79
N VAL A 125 0.88 -9.11 3.77
CA VAL A 125 1.26 -9.08 5.19
C VAL A 125 1.92 -10.40 5.60
N ASN A 126 1.28 -11.53 5.33
CA ASN A 126 1.80 -12.85 5.70
C ASN A 126 3.14 -13.16 5.00
N PHE A 127 3.26 -12.76 3.73
CA PHE A 127 4.45 -12.95 2.93
C PHE A 127 5.63 -12.16 3.47
N LEU A 128 5.47 -10.84 3.67
CA LEU A 128 6.52 -9.97 4.21
C LEU A 128 6.94 -10.41 5.60
N ARG A 129 5.99 -10.77 6.47
CA ARG A 129 6.30 -11.31 7.80
C ARG A 129 7.09 -12.61 7.74
N THR A 130 6.77 -13.49 6.81
CA THR A 130 7.54 -14.72 6.58
C THR A 130 8.96 -14.40 6.12
N ALA A 131 9.11 -13.46 5.17
CA ALA A 131 10.40 -13.02 4.66
C ALA A 131 11.28 -12.37 5.74
N LEU A 132 10.68 -11.56 6.60
CA LEU A 132 11.35 -10.83 7.68
C LEU A 132 11.63 -11.71 8.91
N GLY A 133 10.86 -12.78 9.13
CA GLY A 133 11.01 -13.66 10.28
C GLY A 133 10.91 -12.88 11.61
N THR A 134 11.90 -13.03 12.48
CA THR A 134 11.93 -12.33 13.78
C THR A 134 12.20 -10.83 13.66
N ALA A 135 12.62 -10.34 12.48
CA ALA A 135 12.82 -8.92 12.23
C ALA A 135 11.52 -8.20 11.83
N ALA A 136 10.42 -8.92 11.64
CA ALA A 136 9.13 -8.33 11.27
C ALA A 136 8.66 -7.36 12.36
N VAL A 137 8.30 -6.14 11.96
CA VAL A 137 7.68 -5.17 12.85
C VAL A 137 6.26 -5.56 13.21
N ALA A 138 5.88 -5.26 14.44
CA ALA A 138 4.49 -5.28 14.87
C ALA A 138 3.70 -4.21 14.11
N GLN A 139 2.40 -4.45 13.93
CA GLN A 139 1.49 -3.43 13.46
C GLN A 139 1.52 -2.23 14.42
N PRO A 140 1.71 -0.98 13.93
CA PRO A 140 1.56 0.21 14.76
C PRO A 140 0.07 0.52 15.03
N THR A 141 -0.19 1.62 15.73
CA THR A 141 -1.56 2.16 15.79
C THR A 141 -1.95 2.67 14.42
N ILE A 142 -3.13 2.25 13.95
CA ILE A 142 -3.65 2.61 12.63
C ILE A 142 -5.06 3.22 12.78
N ASP A 143 -5.32 4.35 12.13
CA ASP A 143 -6.65 4.96 12.07
C ASP A 143 -7.32 4.71 10.71
N ILE A 144 -8.32 3.84 10.71
CA ILE A 144 -9.22 3.59 9.57
C ILE A 144 -10.66 4.03 9.89
N GLY A 145 -10.83 4.89 10.90
CA GLY A 145 -12.11 5.36 11.38
C GLY A 145 -12.72 6.49 10.55
N ILE A 146 -13.90 6.93 10.99
CA ILE A 146 -14.70 7.98 10.34
C ILE A 146 -14.81 9.25 11.20
N ALA A 147 -13.96 9.39 12.22
CA ALA A 147 -14.01 10.56 13.08
C ALA A 147 -13.79 11.84 12.25
N PRO A 148 -14.42 12.99 12.57
CA PRO A 148 -14.22 14.24 11.82
C PRO A 148 -12.76 14.70 11.74
N ASN A 149 -11.95 14.33 12.72
CA ASN A 149 -10.50 14.57 12.81
C ASN A 149 -9.66 13.31 12.54
N GLY A 150 -10.27 12.20 12.12
CA GLY A 150 -9.57 10.96 11.76
C GLY A 150 -8.93 11.04 10.38
N ALA A 151 -8.15 10.01 10.03
CA ALA A 151 -7.34 9.97 8.81
C ALA A 151 -8.15 10.18 7.52
N PHE A 152 -9.20 9.37 7.31
CA PHE A 152 -10.06 9.48 6.12
C PHE A 152 -10.74 10.85 5.98
N SER A 153 -11.28 11.39 7.07
CA SER A 153 -11.89 12.72 7.05
C SER A 153 -10.86 13.82 6.80
N SER A 154 -9.65 13.68 7.33
CA SER A 154 -8.56 14.63 7.09
C SER A 154 -8.10 14.62 5.63
N ALA A 155 -7.93 13.42 5.04
CA ALA A 155 -7.61 13.25 3.62
C ALA A 155 -8.71 13.81 2.72
N ALA A 156 -9.97 13.46 2.96
CA ALA A 156 -11.11 13.96 2.20
C ALA A 156 -11.27 15.49 2.31
N ARG A 157 -10.94 16.07 3.47
CA ARG A 157 -10.95 17.52 3.67
C ARG A 157 -9.81 18.21 2.92
N ALA A 158 -8.61 17.63 2.93
CA ALA A 158 -7.48 18.14 2.15
C ALA A 158 -7.81 18.13 0.65
N ALA A 159 -8.51 17.11 0.18
CA ALA A 159 -9.03 16.99 -1.18
C ALA A 159 -10.31 17.82 -1.45
N GLY A 160 -10.85 18.54 -0.47
CA GLY A 160 -12.04 19.38 -0.64
C GLY A 160 -13.36 18.60 -0.85
N LEU A 161 -13.38 17.28 -0.64
CA LEU A 161 -14.59 16.45 -0.74
C LEU A 161 -15.58 16.74 0.40
N ILE A 162 -15.08 17.18 1.55
CA ILE A 162 -15.89 17.60 2.70
C ILE A 162 -15.43 18.97 3.20
N THR A 163 -16.36 19.76 3.74
CA THR A 163 -16.09 21.11 4.26
C THR A 163 -16.59 21.26 5.69
N GLY A 164 -15.89 22.06 6.52
CA GLY A 164 -16.29 22.35 7.89
C GLY A 164 -15.82 21.33 8.94
N PRO A 165 -15.40 21.78 10.14
CA PRO A 165 -14.57 21.00 11.08
C PRO A 165 -15.22 19.75 11.67
N THR A 166 -16.55 19.66 11.62
CA THR A 166 -17.33 18.51 12.13
C THR A 166 -17.78 17.54 11.05
N SER A 167 -17.58 17.88 9.78
CA SER A 167 -17.87 16.98 8.66
C SER A 167 -16.89 15.82 8.66
N PHE A 168 -17.36 14.65 8.25
CA PHE A 168 -16.58 13.43 8.16
C PHE A 168 -16.77 12.76 6.80
N PHE A 169 -15.78 11.97 6.41
CA PHE A 169 -15.87 11.08 5.26
C PHE A 169 -15.98 9.65 5.76
N ASP A 170 -16.96 8.92 5.25
CA ASP A 170 -17.23 7.54 5.62
C ASP A 170 -16.98 6.62 4.41
N PRO A 171 -15.80 5.99 4.30
CA PRO A 171 -15.50 5.08 3.21
C PRO A 171 -16.30 3.78 3.29
N TYR A 172 -17.08 3.55 4.35
CA TYR A 172 -17.88 2.34 4.54
C TYR A 172 -19.37 2.55 4.27
N ALA A 173 -19.76 3.72 3.76
CA ALA A 173 -21.15 4.10 3.58
C ALA A 173 -21.84 3.35 2.43
N ASN A 174 -21.14 3.16 1.31
CA ASN A 174 -21.64 2.55 0.08
C ASN A 174 -20.47 2.18 -0.84
N ASP A 175 -20.77 1.56 -1.98
CA ASP A 175 -19.82 1.11 -2.99
C ASP A 175 -18.92 2.25 -3.51
N GLU A 176 -19.48 3.43 -3.81
CA GLU A 176 -18.72 4.57 -4.34
C GLU A 176 -17.77 5.19 -3.30
N ASN A 177 -18.24 5.35 -2.06
CA ASN A 177 -17.41 5.84 -0.96
C ASN A 177 -16.28 4.87 -0.63
N PHE A 178 -16.53 3.57 -0.70
CA PHE A 178 -15.50 2.55 -0.54
C PHE A 178 -14.42 2.69 -1.61
N LEU A 179 -14.82 2.83 -2.87
CA LEU A 179 -13.88 3.01 -3.97
C LEU A 179 -13.07 4.31 -3.84
N LEU A 180 -13.69 5.42 -3.42
CA LEU A 180 -12.96 6.67 -3.13
C LEU A 180 -12.03 6.53 -1.92
N GLY A 181 -12.43 5.76 -0.90
CA GLY A 181 -11.60 5.43 0.26
C GLY A 181 -10.37 4.62 -0.12
N ALA A 182 -10.54 3.55 -0.90
CA ALA A 182 -9.47 2.74 -1.46
C ALA A 182 -8.54 3.59 -2.34
N PHE A 183 -9.12 4.41 -3.22
CA PHE A 183 -8.35 5.28 -4.11
C PHE A 183 -7.37 6.18 -3.36
N ILE A 184 -7.62 6.56 -2.09
CA ILE A 184 -6.72 7.44 -1.30
C ILE A 184 -5.30 6.86 -1.16
N PHE A 185 -5.09 5.55 -1.03
CA PHE A 185 -3.76 4.98 -0.77
C PHE A 185 -3.30 3.90 -1.77
N GLU A 186 -4.19 3.33 -2.58
CA GLU A 186 -3.83 2.31 -3.59
C GLU A 186 -2.70 2.76 -4.56
N ASP A 187 -2.80 3.98 -5.12
CA ASP A 187 -1.73 4.52 -5.99
C ASP A 187 -0.41 4.77 -5.21
N VAL A 188 -0.50 4.96 -3.88
CA VAL A 188 0.66 5.12 -3.01
C VAL A 188 1.42 3.80 -2.90
N GLY A 189 0.72 2.66 -2.80
CA GLY A 189 1.32 1.32 -2.80
C GLY A 189 2.18 1.08 -4.04
N VAL A 190 1.64 1.32 -5.24
CA VAL A 190 2.36 1.18 -6.52
C VAL A 190 3.64 2.03 -6.54
N THR A 191 3.52 3.31 -6.21
CA THR A 191 4.65 4.25 -6.28
C THR A 191 5.68 4.02 -5.18
N ALA A 192 5.26 3.50 -4.02
CA ALA A 192 6.14 3.07 -2.93
C ALA A 192 6.98 1.86 -3.33
N TYR A 193 6.37 0.80 -3.88
CA TYR A 193 7.11 -0.39 -4.30
C TYR A 193 8.06 -0.10 -5.46
N LYS A 194 7.63 0.71 -6.45
CA LYS A 194 8.52 1.12 -7.54
C LYS A 194 9.69 1.98 -7.01
N GLY A 195 9.43 2.89 -6.08
CA GLY A 195 10.48 3.71 -5.45
C GLY A 195 11.43 2.90 -4.56
N ALA A 196 10.95 1.82 -3.95
CA ALA A 196 11.74 0.92 -3.12
C ALA A 196 12.60 -0.05 -3.93
N ALA A 197 12.19 -0.45 -5.14
CA ALA A 197 12.87 -1.47 -5.94
C ALA A 197 14.39 -1.22 -6.13
N PRO A 198 14.88 0.01 -6.41
CA PRO A 198 16.31 0.28 -6.53
C PRO A 198 17.09 0.17 -5.21
N LEU A 199 16.40 0.23 -4.06
CA LEU A 199 16.99 0.15 -2.73
C LEU A 199 17.21 -1.29 -2.28
N ILE A 200 16.56 -2.26 -2.92
CA ILE A 200 16.64 -3.68 -2.56
C ILE A 200 17.83 -4.33 -3.26
N THR A 201 18.80 -4.76 -2.47
CA THR A 201 20.05 -5.35 -2.96
C THR A 201 19.92 -6.86 -3.20
N ASN A 202 19.21 -7.56 -2.33
CA ASN A 202 18.95 -8.99 -2.43
C ASN A 202 17.95 -9.28 -3.56
N LYS A 203 18.38 -10.08 -4.54
CA LYS A 203 17.58 -10.39 -5.73
C LYS A 203 16.32 -11.22 -5.44
N THR A 204 16.32 -12.01 -4.37
CA THR A 204 15.12 -12.70 -3.88
C THR A 204 14.08 -11.71 -3.39
N TYR A 205 14.51 -10.73 -2.58
CA TYR A 205 13.59 -9.70 -2.07
C TYR A 205 13.15 -8.74 -3.17
N LEU A 206 14.02 -8.47 -4.14
CA LEU A 206 13.67 -7.64 -5.29
C LEU A 206 12.63 -8.33 -6.20
N GLU A 207 12.78 -9.63 -6.47
CA GLU A 207 11.78 -10.38 -7.24
C GLU A 207 10.43 -10.41 -6.52
N ALA A 208 10.44 -10.63 -5.21
CA ALA A 208 9.23 -10.59 -4.41
C ALA A 208 8.56 -9.20 -4.39
N ALA A 209 9.34 -8.13 -4.18
CA ALA A 209 8.83 -6.76 -4.21
C ALA A 209 8.30 -6.37 -5.60
N ALA A 210 8.93 -6.85 -6.68
CA ALA A 210 8.42 -6.68 -8.03
C ALA A 210 7.09 -7.43 -8.26
N GLY A 211 6.92 -8.60 -7.61
CA GLY A 211 5.66 -9.33 -7.60
C GLY A 211 4.55 -8.55 -6.92
N ILE A 212 4.80 -8.00 -5.73
CA ILE A 212 3.82 -7.17 -5.00
C ILE A 212 3.51 -5.90 -5.80
N LEU A 213 4.52 -5.20 -6.33
CA LEU A 213 4.34 -4.05 -7.22
C LEU A 213 3.35 -4.33 -8.37
N ALA A 214 3.43 -5.51 -8.97
CA ALA A 214 2.52 -5.89 -10.05
C ALA A 214 1.09 -6.10 -9.55
N VAL A 215 0.91 -6.69 -8.36
CA VAL A 215 -0.40 -6.87 -7.72
C VAL A 215 -1.02 -5.52 -7.36
N GLU A 216 -0.26 -4.64 -6.69
CA GLU A 216 -0.70 -3.27 -6.37
C GLU A 216 -1.14 -2.51 -7.63
N ALA A 217 -0.41 -2.67 -8.73
CA ALA A 217 -0.77 -2.04 -10.00
C ALA A 217 -2.11 -2.58 -10.56
N TYR A 218 -2.44 -3.86 -10.33
CA TYR A 218 -3.75 -4.42 -10.68
C TYR A 218 -4.85 -3.89 -9.75
N HIS A 219 -4.61 -3.82 -8.45
CA HIS A 219 -5.57 -3.28 -7.47
C HIS A 219 -5.91 -1.82 -7.78
N ALA A 220 -4.90 -0.97 -7.92
CA ALA A 220 -5.06 0.44 -8.26
C ALA A 220 -5.77 0.62 -9.61
N ALA A 221 -5.34 -0.09 -10.66
CA ALA A 221 -5.99 0.00 -11.98
C ALA A 221 -7.46 -0.45 -11.95
N LEU A 222 -7.79 -1.45 -11.14
CA LEU A 222 -9.16 -1.92 -10.95
C LEU A 222 -10.01 -0.84 -10.26
N VAL A 223 -9.57 -0.30 -9.13
CA VAL A 223 -10.29 0.77 -8.41
C VAL A 223 -10.53 1.97 -9.33
N ARG A 224 -9.49 2.39 -10.07
CA ARG A 224 -9.54 3.49 -11.03
C ARG A 224 -10.52 3.22 -12.17
N THR A 225 -10.51 2.01 -12.72
CA THR A 225 -11.42 1.61 -13.81
C THR A 225 -12.88 1.62 -13.36
N VAL A 226 -13.16 1.11 -12.17
CA VAL A 226 -14.53 1.04 -11.65
C VAL A 226 -15.05 2.44 -11.30
N LEU A 227 -14.23 3.29 -10.67
CA LEU A 227 -14.57 4.70 -10.44
C LEU A 227 -14.79 5.45 -11.76
N TYR A 228 -13.95 5.22 -12.76
CA TYR A 228 -14.10 5.85 -14.07
C TYR A 228 -15.43 5.44 -14.72
N ALA A 229 -15.74 4.15 -14.73
CA ALA A 229 -16.95 3.61 -15.33
C ALA A 229 -18.22 4.15 -14.65
N LYS A 230 -18.29 4.10 -13.31
CA LYS A 230 -19.39 4.72 -12.55
C LYS A 230 -19.44 6.24 -12.79
N GLY A 231 -18.27 6.85 -12.94
CA GLY A 231 -18.06 8.25 -13.29
C GLY A 231 -18.56 8.69 -14.66
N ILE A 232 -18.96 7.76 -15.54
CA ILE A 232 -19.67 8.09 -16.78
C ILE A 232 -21.08 8.57 -16.45
N ALA A 233 -21.79 7.87 -15.56
CA ALA A 233 -23.13 8.22 -15.11
C ALA A 233 -23.11 9.29 -14.00
N THR A 234 -22.07 9.28 -13.15
CA THR A 234 -21.91 10.20 -12.02
C THR A 234 -20.58 10.94 -12.12
N PRO A 235 -20.48 12.00 -12.95
CA PRO A 235 -19.22 12.70 -13.23
C PRO A 235 -18.45 13.17 -11.99
N SER A 236 -19.14 13.45 -10.89
CA SER A 236 -18.52 13.87 -9.63
C SER A 236 -17.54 12.84 -9.07
N LEU A 237 -17.72 11.54 -9.36
CA LEU A 237 -16.77 10.51 -8.92
C LEU A 237 -15.39 10.69 -9.55
N ARG A 238 -15.34 11.08 -10.83
CA ARG A 238 -14.06 11.36 -11.51
C ARG A 238 -13.40 12.60 -10.93
N THR A 239 -14.16 13.68 -10.77
CA THR A 239 -13.62 14.91 -10.18
C THR A 239 -13.23 14.75 -8.71
N SER A 240 -13.89 13.88 -7.94
CA SER A 240 -13.48 13.55 -6.57
C SER A 240 -12.17 12.78 -6.54
N ALA A 241 -11.98 11.80 -7.43
CA ALA A 241 -10.70 11.12 -7.57
C ALA A 241 -9.58 12.07 -8.05
N ASP A 242 -9.86 12.98 -8.99
CA ASP A 242 -8.90 14.03 -9.37
C ASP A 242 -8.50 14.91 -8.17
N ALA A 243 -9.47 15.27 -7.34
CA ALA A 243 -9.21 16.09 -6.15
C ALA A 243 -8.40 15.33 -5.08
N ILE A 244 -8.60 14.01 -4.95
CA ILE A 244 -7.79 13.16 -4.07
C ILE A 244 -6.35 13.07 -4.60
N SER A 245 -6.16 12.87 -5.91
CA SER A 245 -4.83 12.88 -6.55
C SER A 245 -4.10 14.18 -6.27
N ASN A 246 -4.71 15.33 -6.58
CA ASN A 246 -4.12 16.64 -6.33
C ASN A 246 -3.77 16.88 -4.85
N ALA A 247 -4.56 16.33 -3.93
CA ALA A 247 -4.27 16.43 -2.50
C ALA A 247 -3.04 15.60 -2.12
N ARG A 248 -2.82 14.43 -2.71
CA ARG A 248 -1.59 13.64 -2.51
C ARG A 248 -0.37 14.35 -3.05
N ASP A 249 -0.44 14.90 -4.26
CA ASP A 249 0.66 15.67 -4.85
C ASP A 249 1.06 16.86 -3.97
N SER A 250 0.08 17.51 -3.35
CA SER A 250 0.37 18.61 -2.41
C SER A 250 1.17 18.20 -1.16
N LEU A 251 1.27 16.91 -0.87
CA LEU A 251 1.98 16.36 0.29
C LEU A 251 3.39 15.88 -0.04
N ASP A 252 3.63 15.44 -1.28
CA ASP A 252 4.88 14.75 -1.67
C ASP A 252 5.89 15.63 -2.43
N GLY A 253 5.54 16.89 -2.72
CA GLY A 253 6.50 17.89 -3.20
C GLY A 253 6.05 18.64 -4.44
N PRO A 254 7.01 19.26 -5.17
CA PRO A 254 6.71 20.09 -6.33
C PRO A 254 6.53 19.31 -7.63
N SER A 255 6.87 18.00 -7.64
CA SER A 255 6.68 17.13 -8.80
C SER A 255 5.23 16.68 -8.90
N ASP A 256 4.74 16.51 -10.12
CA ASP A 256 3.43 15.92 -10.39
C ASP A 256 3.60 14.40 -10.54
N ASP A 257 3.51 13.68 -9.42
CA ASP A 257 3.77 12.25 -9.29
C ASP A 257 2.47 11.43 -9.14
N ASP A 258 1.34 12.01 -9.51
CA ASP A 258 0.02 11.39 -9.52
C ASP A 258 -0.82 11.89 -10.70
N GLN A 259 -1.91 11.19 -10.97
CA GLN A 259 -2.91 11.65 -11.92
C GLN A 259 -4.30 11.26 -11.43
N GLY A 260 -5.25 12.16 -11.62
CA GLY A 260 -6.68 11.85 -11.49
C GLY A 260 -7.17 10.84 -12.51
N ILE A 261 -8.49 10.62 -12.58
CA ILE A 261 -9.10 9.69 -13.55
C ILE A 261 -9.97 10.38 -14.59
N SER A 262 -10.13 11.71 -14.54
CA SER A 262 -10.88 12.42 -15.58
C SER A 262 -10.29 12.15 -16.98
N PRO A 263 -11.16 12.04 -18.00
CA PRO A 263 -10.74 11.72 -19.35
C PRO A 263 -9.85 12.82 -19.91
N VAL A 264 -8.86 12.39 -20.67
CA VAL A 264 -7.92 13.23 -21.39
C VAL A 264 -8.25 13.24 -22.88
N MET A 265 -7.63 14.15 -23.63
CA MET A 265 -7.76 14.20 -25.09
C MET A 265 -6.54 13.56 -25.75
N ILE A 266 -6.74 12.49 -26.50
CA ILE A 266 -5.69 11.85 -27.32
C ILE A 266 -6.12 11.94 -28.78
N ASN A 267 -5.30 12.60 -29.61
CA ASN A 267 -5.56 12.80 -31.04
C ASN A 267 -6.96 13.38 -31.34
N GLY A 268 -7.44 14.30 -30.50
CA GLY A 268 -8.74 14.95 -30.67
C GLY A 268 -9.95 14.12 -30.24
N ALA A 269 -9.75 12.96 -29.61
CA ALA A 269 -10.82 12.14 -29.03
C ALA A 269 -10.64 11.97 -27.52
N LEU A 270 -11.76 11.79 -26.80
CA LEU A 270 -11.72 11.46 -25.38
C LEU A 270 -11.09 10.08 -25.18
N ALA A 271 -10.20 10.00 -24.20
CA ALA A 271 -9.55 8.79 -23.74
C ALA A 271 -9.60 8.71 -22.21
N SER A 272 -9.59 7.51 -21.66
CA SER A 272 -9.57 7.29 -20.22
C SER A 272 -8.21 7.60 -19.60
N ASN A 273 -8.19 8.03 -18.33
CA ASN A 273 -6.96 8.24 -17.56
C ASN A 273 -6.79 7.22 -16.42
N ILE A 274 -6.68 5.93 -16.78
CA ILE A 274 -6.70 4.85 -15.79
C ILE A 274 -5.35 4.58 -15.15
N VAL A 275 -4.25 4.67 -15.90
CA VAL A 275 -2.93 4.30 -15.40
C VAL A 275 -2.08 5.57 -15.24
N PRO A 276 -1.70 5.98 -14.03
CA PRO A 276 -0.87 7.16 -13.81
C PRO A 276 0.59 6.84 -14.19
N LEU A 277 1.08 7.50 -15.25
CA LEU A 277 2.39 7.21 -15.85
C LEU A 277 3.14 8.50 -16.20
N ASP A 278 4.47 8.46 -16.11
CA ASP A 278 5.35 9.49 -16.64
C ASP A 278 5.31 9.54 -18.18
N ALA A 279 6.03 10.50 -18.76
CA ALA A 279 6.10 10.67 -20.22
C ALA A 279 6.72 9.47 -20.98
N ASN A 280 7.36 8.52 -20.28
CA ASN A 280 7.93 7.31 -20.84
C ASN A 280 6.97 6.11 -20.71
N GLY A 281 5.79 6.29 -20.12
CA GLY A 281 4.86 5.21 -19.84
C GLY A 281 5.27 4.35 -18.64
N LEU A 282 6.05 4.90 -17.71
CA LEU A 282 6.45 4.22 -16.47
C LEU A 282 5.61 4.74 -15.30
N ALA A 283 5.21 3.86 -14.38
CA ALA A 283 4.55 4.28 -13.14
C ALA A 283 5.44 5.28 -12.38
N TYR A 284 4.87 6.16 -11.58
CA TYR A 284 5.66 7.11 -10.78
C TYR A 284 6.46 6.41 -9.66
N SER A 285 7.44 7.12 -9.11
CA SER A 285 8.24 6.63 -7.98
C SER A 285 8.22 7.65 -6.87
N ARG A 286 7.82 7.21 -5.67
CA ARG A 286 7.94 8.04 -4.45
C ARG A 286 9.06 7.52 -3.56
N THR A 287 9.80 8.44 -2.96
CA THR A 287 10.70 8.09 -1.85
C THR A 287 9.88 7.67 -0.63
N THR A 288 10.50 6.94 0.30
CA THR A 288 9.82 6.56 1.55
C THR A 288 9.37 7.79 2.36
N GLY A 289 10.11 8.90 2.29
CA GLY A 289 9.72 10.16 2.92
C GLY A 289 8.42 10.72 2.34
N GLN A 290 8.30 10.75 1.02
CA GLN A 290 7.10 11.19 0.30
C GLN A 290 5.89 10.29 0.58
N VAL A 291 6.09 8.97 0.58
CA VAL A 291 5.05 8.02 0.99
C VAL A 291 4.56 8.31 2.40
N LEU A 292 5.49 8.58 3.34
CA LEU A 292 5.15 8.97 4.71
C LEU A 292 4.43 10.32 4.78
N ASN A 293 4.75 11.30 3.92
CA ASN A 293 3.99 12.55 3.88
C ASN A 293 2.51 12.29 3.58
N ILE A 294 2.22 11.37 2.66
CA ILE A 294 0.86 11.01 2.28
C ILE A 294 0.17 10.25 3.42
N VAL A 295 0.76 9.17 3.95
CA VAL A 295 0.09 8.38 4.99
C VAL A 295 0.03 9.09 6.35
N TYR A 296 0.92 10.05 6.61
CA TYR A 296 0.84 10.94 7.78
C TYR A 296 -0.02 12.19 7.55
N LEU A 297 -0.46 12.44 6.31
CA LEU A 297 -1.21 13.62 5.90
C LEU A 297 -0.53 14.93 6.31
N ASN A 298 0.78 15.01 6.06
CA ASN A 298 1.62 16.14 6.48
C ASN A 298 2.79 16.33 5.50
N ASN A 299 2.99 17.54 4.97
CA ASN A 299 4.08 17.87 4.04
C ASN A 299 5.41 18.23 4.72
N MET A 300 5.42 18.36 6.05
CA MET A 300 6.65 18.60 6.82
C MET A 300 7.32 17.27 7.22
N ALA A 301 8.58 17.36 7.63
CA ALA A 301 9.29 16.24 8.23
C ALA A 301 8.72 15.91 9.62
N VAL A 302 7.90 14.87 9.69
CA VAL A 302 7.23 14.40 10.91
C VAL A 302 7.38 12.89 11.06
N GLY A 303 7.25 12.39 12.29
CA GLY A 303 7.37 10.96 12.61
C GLY A 303 6.05 10.21 12.77
N MET A 304 4.91 10.91 12.65
CA MET A 304 3.57 10.37 12.88
C MET A 304 2.49 11.31 12.32
N GLY A 305 1.28 10.78 12.14
CA GLY A 305 0.11 11.54 11.70
C GLY A 305 -0.85 10.67 10.88
N GLY A 306 -1.95 11.27 10.43
CA GLY A 306 -2.88 10.65 9.49
C GLY A 306 -3.28 9.22 9.87
N PHE A 307 -3.06 8.29 8.95
CA PHE A 307 -3.38 6.87 9.11
C PHE A 307 -2.53 6.16 10.16
N PHE A 308 -1.40 6.75 10.56
CA PHE A 308 -0.48 6.23 11.58
C PHE A 308 -0.30 7.27 12.70
N PRO A 309 -1.31 7.46 13.56
CA PRO A 309 -1.32 8.52 14.57
C PRO A 309 -0.17 8.42 15.59
N ALA A 310 0.42 7.24 15.76
CA ALA A 310 1.59 7.01 16.61
C ALA A 310 2.90 6.77 15.82
N GLY A 311 2.87 6.92 14.50
CA GLY A 311 3.98 6.64 13.60
C GLY A 311 4.13 5.16 13.24
N VAL A 312 4.94 4.88 12.22
CA VAL A 312 5.28 3.51 11.79
C VAL A 312 6.38 2.90 12.64
N ASN A 313 6.46 1.56 12.67
CA ASN A 313 7.58 0.83 13.26
C ASN A 313 8.73 0.64 12.24
N GLY A 314 9.96 0.43 12.72
CA GLY A 314 11.14 0.24 11.85
C GLY A 314 12.04 1.49 11.75
N SER A 315 13.12 1.45 11.00
CA SER A 315 14.11 2.54 10.93
C SER A 315 13.67 3.71 10.03
N ILE A 316 12.89 3.42 8.98
CA ILE A 316 12.32 4.40 8.06
C ILE A 316 10.97 4.87 8.62
N ARG A 317 10.95 6.04 9.28
CA ARG A 317 9.76 6.52 10.01
C ARG A 317 9.47 8.01 9.92
N THR A 318 10.35 8.77 9.27
CA THR A 318 10.24 10.23 9.16
C THR A 318 9.90 10.61 7.72
N SER A 319 8.86 11.43 7.54
CA SER A 319 8.47 11.96 6.24
C SER A 319 9.46 13.00 5.71
N ALA A 320 9.37 13.34 4.42
CA ALA A 320 10.20 14.40 3.83
C ALA A 320 9.70 15.80 4.23
N ALA A 321 10.55 16.81 4.06
CA ALA A 321 10.18 18.21 4.21
C ALA A 321 9.98 18.80 2.80
N ASN A 322 8.72 19.06 2.44
CA ASN A 322 8.27 19.50 1.12
C ASN A 322 7.67 20.90 1.15
#